data_AF-A0A836G3R4-F1
#
_entry.id   AF-A0A836G3R4-F1
#
_cell.length_a   1.000
_cell.length_b   1.000
_cell.length_c   1.000
_cell.angle_alpha   90.00
_cell.angle_beta   90.00
_cell.angle_gamma   90.00
#
_symmetry.space_group_name_H-M   'P 1'
#
loop_
_entity.id
_entity.type
_entity.pdbx_description
1 polymer ?
#
loop_
_entity_poly.entity_id
_entity_poly.type
_entity_poly.pdbx_seq_one_letter_code
_entity_poly.pdbx_strand_id
1 'polypeptide(L)'
;MRNGALVPMLQLRGGCLRWFSGWPTNSILGTQTASGSLLKTLQDDLKNENVLHTNGRGETLQNCVNRAELSHMESPEADEQFLRALDAKVDDLFTRIPLPPDPMKAALALTDDEVKEEAAGELVKEAVREMYWRKLDARQAEELRLKRAQEQMQEQGVSQYLDGRREEERLREHEEARLAAQPEAVEIRPSGGEEVDGSLFRNVDDTLSTEALRTELTEMKARVAQLEELLHGKK
;
A
#
# COMPACT_ATOMS: atom_id res chain seq x y z
N MET A 1 -38.64 4.44 39.51
CA MET A 1 -37.61 5.48 39.34
C MET A 1 -36.35 4.79 38.83
N ARG A 2 -35.90 5.15 37.62
CA ARG A 2 -34.77 4.54 36.92
C ARG A 2 -33.51 5.33 37.26
N ASN A 3 -32.54 4.72 37.92
CA ASN A 3 -31.20 5.29 38.06
C ASN A 3 -30.24 4.46 37.20
N GLY A 4 -29.88 5.04 36.06
CA GLY A 4 -28.88 4.52 35.14
C GLY A 4 -27.47 4.86 35.63
N ALA A 5 -26.56 3.92 35.35
CA ALA A 5 -25.12 4.04 35.49
C ALA A 5 -24.54 5.13 34.57
N LEU A 6 -23.41 5.72 34.99
CA LEU A 6 -22.45 6.37 34.09
C LEU A 6 -21.04 6.31 34.73
N VAL A 7 -20.18 5.51 34.11
CA VAL A 7 -18.72 5.45 34.35
C VAL A 7 -18.06 6.47 33.41
N PRO A 8 -17.09 7.30 33.85
CA PRO A 8 -16.42 8.23 32.96
C PRO A 8 -15.32 7.52 32.16
N MET A 9 -15.52 7.44 30.85
CA MET A 9 -14.47 7.12 29.86
C MET A 9 -13.49 8.29 29.75
N LEU A 10 -12.22 8.03 30.03
CA LEU A 10 -11.08 8.84 29.62
C LEU A 10 -10.96 8.82 28.09
N GLN A 11 -11.21 9.95 27.43
CA GLN A 11 -10.87 10.15 26.03
C GLN A 11 -9.41 10.60 25.92
N LEU A 12 -8.57 9.69 25.40
CA LEU A 12 -7.24 9.98 24.89
C LEU A 12 -7.36 10.91 23.67
N ARG A 13 -6.75 12.09 23.81
CA ARG A 13 -6.72 13.18 22.85
C ARG A 13 -5.67 12.90 21.77
N GLY A 14 -6.08 12.25 20.68
CA GLY A 14 -5.30 12.12 19.45
C GLY A 14 -6.12 12.65 18.28
N GLY A 15 -5.83 13.88 17.83
CA GLY A 15 -6.57 14.54 16.76
C GLY A 15 -5.63 15.30 15.82
N CYS A 16 -5.37 14.71 14.66
CA CYS A 16 -4.60 15.28 13.57
C CYS A 16 -5.24 16.57 13.00
N LEU A 17 -4.38 17.57 12.83
CA LEU A 17 -4.36 18.64 11.83
C LEU A 17 -5.63 18.85 10.98
N ARG A 18 -6.43 19.86 11.36
CA ARG A 18 -7.43 20.50 10.48
C ARG A 18 -6.90 21.87 10.09
N TRP A 19 -6.16 21.93 8.99
CA TRP A 19 -5.79 23.19 8.34
C TRP A 19 -6.86 23.56 7.31
N PHE A 20 -7.05 24.88 7.16
CA PHE A 20 -7.93 25.59 6.22
C PHE A 20 -9.41 25.70 6.58
N SER A 21 -9.77 26.86 7.13
CA SER A 21 -10.65 27.80 6.43
C SER A 21 -10.87 29.05 7.28
N GLY A 22 -10.63 30.25 6.70
CA GLY A 22 -11.28 31.46 7.20
C GLY A 22 -10.48 32.74 7.11
N TRP A 23 -10.14 33.19 5.90
CA TRP A 23 -9.97 34.62 5.63
C TRP A 23 -11.09 35.07 4.68
N PRO A 24 -11.90 36.09 5.06
CA PRO A 24 -13.04 36.50 4.26
C PRO A 24 -12.55 37.40 3.12
N THR A 25 -12.62 36.91 1.89
CA THR A 25 -12.52 37.75 0.69
C THR A 25 -13.88 37.76 0.00
N ASN A 26 -14.63 38.84 0.21
CA ASN A 26 -15.80 39.17 -0.59
C ASN A 26 -15.32 39.63 -1.97
N SER A 27 -15.15 38.70 -2.90
CA SER A 27 -15.05 38.99 -4.33
C SER A 27 -15.59 37.81 -5.12
N ILE A 28 -16.78 37.99 -5.70
CA ILE A 28 -17.57 36.94 -6.37
C ILE A 28 -16.99 36.55 -7.75
N LEU A 29 -15.90 37.20 -8.21
CA LEU A 29 -15.25 36.93 -9.50
C LEU A 29 -13.73 36.69 -9.43
N GLY A 30 -13.17 36.46 -8.24
CA GLY A 30 -11.85 35.83 -8.08
C GLY A 30 -10.63 36.56 -8.66
N THR A 31 -10.76 37.79 -9.18
CA THR A 31 -9.63 38.58 -9.66
C THR A 31 -9.21 39.62 -8.62
N GLN A 32 -7.96 39.54 -8.17
CA GLN A 32 -7.36 40.60 -7.36
C GLN A 32 -7.30 41.87 -8.21
N THR A 33 -8.02 42.93 -7.82
CA THR A 33 -7.88 44.24 -8.44
C THR A 33 -6.50 44.79 -8.11
N ALA A 34 -5.58 44.73 -9.09
CA ALA A 34 -4.25 45.27 -8.97
C ALA A 34 -4.31 46.78 -8.64
N SER A 35 -3.40 47.23 -7.76
CA SER A 35 -3.24 48.64 -7.38
C SER A 35 -3.14 49.54 -8.61
N GLY A 36 -3.93 50.62 -8.65
CA GLY A 36 -3.97 51.56 -9.78
C GLY A 36 -2.62 52.22 -10.11
N SER A 37 -1.67 52.25 -9.17
CA SER A 37 -0.30 52.70 -9.43
C SER A 37 0.48 51.74 -10.33
N LEU A 38 0.27 50.42 -10.17
CA LEU A 38 0.98 49.36 -10.88
C LEU A 38 0.48 49.21 -12.33
N LEU A 39 -0.83 49.41 -12.55
CA LEU A 39 -1.43 49.49 -13.88
C LEU A 39 -0.87 50.67 -14.69
N LYS A 40 -0.61 51.80 -14.05
CA LYS A 40 -0.06 52.99 -14.70
C LYS A 40 1.40 52.78 -15.11
N THR A 41 2.20 52.11 -14.27
CA THR A 41 3.58 51.76 -14.61
C THR A 41 3.64 50.78 -15.78
N LEU A 42 2.80 49.74 -15.77
CA LEU A 42 2.71 48.79 -16.87
C LEU A 42 2.24 49.45 -18.18
N GLN A 43 1.34 50.43 -18.09
CA GLN A 43 0.88 51.17 -19.26
C GLN A 43 2.01 52.05 -19.86
N ASP A 44 2.81 52.69 -19.03
CA ASP A 44 3.94 53.50 -19.49
C ASP A 44 5.09 52.62 -20.01
N ASP A 45 5.34 51.45 -19.41
CA ASP A 45 6.29 50.46 -19.91
C ASP A 45 5.87 49.90 -21.28
N LEU A 46 4.59 49.54 -21.45
CA LEU A 46 4.06 49.08 -22.74
C LEU A 46 4.12 50.16 -23.82
N LYS A 47 3.96 51.44 -23.46
CA LYS A 47 4.10 52.54 -24.41
C LYS A 47 5.55 52.74 -24.82
N ASN A 48 6.48 52.64 -23.88
CA ASN A 48 7.92 52.78 -24.15
C ASN A 48 8.48 51.59 -24.94
N GLU A 49 8.01 50.38 -24.68
CA GLU A 49 8.38 49.18 -25.43
C GLU A 49 7.90 49.23 -26.89
N ASN A 50 6.68 49.73 -27.13
CA ASN A 50 6.16 49.91 -28.50
C ASN A 50 6.95 50.95 -29.32
N VAL A 51 7.48 52.00 -28.68
CA VAL A 51 8.34 53.01 -29.36
C VAL A 51 9.71 52.42 -29.74
N LEU A 52 10.23 51.48 -28.94
CA LEU A 52 11.47 50.75 -29.26
C LEU A 52 11.28 49.68 -30.34
N HIS A 53 10.09 49.09 -30.45
CA HIS A 53 9.81 48.06 -31.46
C HIS A 53 9.46 48.58 -32.86
N THR A 54 8.94 49.80 -33.00
CA THR A 54 8.54 50.34 -34.31
C THR A 54 9.68 50.98 -35.10
N ASN A 55 10.79 51.37 -34.46
CA ASN A 55 11.89 52.07 -35.12
C ASN A 55 13.02 51.16 -35.68
N GLY A 56 12.90 49.83 -35.56
CA GLY A 56 13.97 48.91 -36.01
C GLY A 56 13.53 47.52 -36.51
N ARG A 57 12.22 47.21 -36.55
CA ARG A 57 11.70 45.89 -36.93
C ARG A 57 10.72 45.89 -38.10
N GLY A 58 10.55 47.03 -38.77
CA GLY A 58 9.61 47.18 -39.90
C GLY A 58 10.09 46.54 -41.22
N GLU A 59 11.39 46.57 -41.52
CA GLU A 59 11.91 46.06 -42.80
C GLU A 59 12.02 44.53 -42.86
N THR A 60 12.20 43.85 -41.73
CA THR A 60 12.34 42.38 -41.71
C THR A 60 11.01 41.66 -41.67
N LEU A 61 9.93 42.27 -41.15
CA LEU A 61 8.59 41.69 -41.14
C LEU A 61 7.88 41.83 -42.49
N GLN A 62 8.15 42.89 -43.26
CA GLN A 62 7.56 43.06 -44.58
C GLN A 62 8.06 42.01 -45.59
N ASN A 63 9.26 41.45 -45.36
CA ASN A 63 9.78 40.30 -46.09
C ASN A 63 9.17 38.95 -45.68
N CYS A 64 8.57 38.85 -44.49
CA CYS A 64 7.89 37.62 -44.04
C CYS A 64 6.46 37.53 -44.59
N VAL A 65 5.79 38.65 -44.81
CA VAL A 65 4.44 38.68 -45.39
C VAL A 65 4.46 38.28 -46.87
N ASN A 66 5.45 38.74 -47.64
CA ASN A 66 5.62 38.34 -49.05
C ASN A 66 6.11 36.88 -49.24
N ARG A 67 6.52 36.20 -48.16
CA ARG A 67 6.95 34.80 -48.21
C ARG A 67 5.91 33.82 -47.69
N ALA A 68 4.89 34.29 -46.98
CA ALA A 68 3.83 33.45 -46.44
C ALA A 68 2.76 33.09 -47.49
N GLU A 69 2.46 33.98 -48.45
CA GLU A 69 1.33 33.82 -49.38
C GLU A 69 1.63 33.02 -50.66
N LEU A 70 2.84 32.44 -50.80
CA LEU A 70 3.20 31.53 -51.90
C LEU A 70 3.83 30.21 -51.43
N SER A 71 3.69 29.87 -50.14
CA SER A 71 4.07 28.54 -49.64
C SER A 71 3.01 27.46 -49.90
N HIS A 72 1.85 27.84 -50.44
CA HIS A 72 0.74 26.93 -50.76
C HIS A 72 0.90 26.21 -52.10
N MET A 73 2.06 26.36 -52.75
CA MET A 73 2.42 25.60 -53.94
C MET A 73 3.79 24.96 -53.72
N GLU A 74 3.90 24.15 -52.67
CA GLU A 74 4.76 22.97 -52.82
C GLU A 74 4.29 22.26 -54.09
N SER A 75 5.20 22.17 -55.07
CA SER A 75 4.91 21.49 -56.33
C SER A 75 4.33 20.11 -56.02
N PRO A 76 3.35 19.60 -56.78
CA PRO A 76 2.90 18.20 -56.62
C PRO A 76 4.07 17.20 -56.56
N GLU A 77 5.19 17.51 -57.23
CA GLU A 77 6.42 16.72 -57.17
C GLU A 77 7.13 16.76 -55.79
N ALA A 78 7.07 17.89 -55.07
CA ALA A 78 7.62 18.01 -53.72
C ALA A 78 6.78 17.20 -52.70
N ASP A 79 5.46 17.22 -52.85
CA ASP A 79 4.54 16.39 -52.04
C ASP A 79 4.80 14.90 -52.28
N GLU A 80 4.98 14.49 -53.55
CA GLU A 80 5.35 13.11 -53.89
C GLU A 80 6.69 12.71 -53.28
N GLN A 81 7.69 13.58 -53.31
CA GLN A 81 8.99 13.31 -52.69
C GLN A 81 8.88 13.17 -51.17
N PHE A 82 8.07 14.02 -50.53
CA PHE A 82 7.82 13.94 -49.11
C PHE A 82 7.09 12.65 -48.72
N LEU A 83 6.04 12.26 -49.46
CA LEU A 83 5.32 11.01 -49.24
C LEU A 83 6.24 9.80 -49.38
N ARG A 84 7.09 9.76 -50.41
CA ARG A 84 8.08 8.68 -50.57
C ARG A 84 9.10 8.66 -49.43
N ALA A 85 9.54 9.83 -48.96
CA ALA A 85 10.45 9.91 -47.82
C ALA A 85 9.76 9.49 -46.51
N LEU A 86 8.46 9.72 -46.38
CA LEU A 86 7.65 9.31 -45.25
C LEU A 86 7.43 7.79 -45.26
N ASP A 87 7.04 7.22 -46.38
CA ASP A 87 6.89 5.76 -46.57
C ASP A 87 8.20 5.05 -46.26
N ALA A 88 9.34 5.55 -46.76
CA ALA A 88 10.65 4.99 -46.46
C ALA A 88 10.98 5.01 -44.95
N LYS A 89 10.58 6.06 -44.21
CA LYS A 89 10.75 6.14 -42.76
C LYS A 89 9.81 5.21 -42.01
N VAL A 90 8.58 5.04 -42.50
CA VAL A 90 7.59 4.13 -41.94
C VAL A 90 8.09 2.69 -42.08
N ASP A 91 8.56 2.32 -43.27
CA ASP A 91 9.14 1.00 -43.53
C ASP A 91 10.41 0.76 -42.69
N ASP A 92 11.30 1.75 -42.54
CA ASP A 92 12.47 1.66 -41.64
C ASP A 92 12.04 1.47 -40.17
N LEU A 93 10.95 2.10 -39.73
CA LEU A 93 10.39 1.91 -38.40
C LEU A 93 9.84 0.48 -38.20
N PHE A 94 9.06 -0.03 -39.15
CA PHE A 94 8.46 -1.36 -39.06
C PHE A 94 9.46 -2.49 -39.30
N THR A 95 10.55 -2.26 -40.04
CA THR A 95 11.65 -3.22 -40.14
C THR A 95 12.48 -3.31 -38.87
N ARG A 96 12.60 -2.21 -38.11
CA ARG A 96 13.30 -2.18 -36.81
C ARG A 96 12.48 -2.73 -35.65
N ILE A 97 11.15 -2.67 -35.73
CA ILE A 97 10.25 -3.21 -34.71
C ILE A 97 9.69 -4.54 -35.24
N PRO A 98 10.34 -5.68 -34.96
CA PRO A 98 9.82 -6.97 -35.40
C PRO A 98 8.44 -7.18 -34.79
N LEU A 99 7.44 -7.30 -35.65
CA LEU A 99 6.11 -7.70 -35.21
C LEU A 99 6.21 -9.11 -34.60
N PRO A 100 5.55 -9.36 -33.47
CA PRO A 100 5.51 -10.69 -32.90
C PRO A 100 4.85 -11.66 -33.91
N PRO A 101 5.29 -12.94 -33.92
CA PRO A 101 4.77 -13.94 -34.86
C PRO A 101 3.26 -14.18 -34.72
N ASP A 102 2.69 -13.86 -33.55
CA ASP A 102 1.25 -13.81 -33.32
C ASP A 102 0.90 -12.52 -32.53
N PRO A 103 0.42 -11.46 -33.22
CA PRO A 103 0.09 -10.19 -32.57
C PRO A 103 -1.11 -10.29 -31.64
N MET A 104 -2.05 -11.19 -31.91
CA MET A 104 -3.24 -11.34 -31.09
C MET A 104 -2.89 -12.00 -29.76
N LYS A 105 -2.04 -13.03 -29.79
CA LYS A 105 -1.54 -13.67 -28.57
C LYS A 105 -0.68 -12.73 -27.73
N ALA A 106 0.17 -11.93 -28.37
CA ALA A 106 0.99 -10.95 -27.66
C ALA A 106 0.15 -9.83 -27.00
N ALA A 107 -0.92 -9.37 -27.67
CA ALA A 107 -1.82 -8.36 -27.11
C ALA A 107 -2.69 -8.87 -25.96
N LEU A 108 -2.97 -10.19 -25.92
CA LEU A 108 -3.74 -10.84 -24.86
C LEU A 108 -2.86 -11.43 -23.75
N ALA A 109 -1.54 -11.41 -23.90
CA ALA A 109 -0.64 -11.89 -22.87
C ALA A 109 -0.75 -10.98 -21.64
N LEU A 110 -0.91 -11.58 -20.48
CA LEU A 110 -0.91 -10.84 -19.22
C LEU A 110 0.39 -10.07 -19.09
N THR A 111 0.26 -8.81 -18.72
CA THR A 111 1.41 -7.96 -18.40
C THR A 111 2.01 -8.38 -17.06
N ASP A 112 3.30 -8.12 -16.86
CA ASP A 112 3.98 -8.42 -15.60
C ASP A 112 3.29 -7.76 -14.39
N ASP A 113 2.63 -6.62 -14.61
CA ASP A 113 1.92 -5.89 -13.57
C ASP A 113 0.57 -6.55 -13.23
N GLU A 114 -0.16 -7.08 -14.21
CA GLU A 114 -1.37 -7.88 -13.97
C GLU A 114 -1.04 -9.18 -13.22
N VAL A 115 0.07 -9.84 -13.56
CA VAL A 115 0.52 -11.05 -12.84
C VAL A 115 0.87 -10.73 -11.38
N LYS A 116 1.54 -9.60 -11.12
CA LYS A 116 1.84 -9.16 -9.75
C LYS A 116 0.57 -8.80 -8.98
N GLU A 117 -0.39 -8.15 -9.63
CA GLU A 117 -1.68 -7.82 -9.03
C GLU A 117 -2.46 -9.08 -8.66
N GLU A 118 -2.48 -10.09 -9.54
CA GLU A 118 -3.10 -11.38 -9.25
C GLU A 118 -2.44 -12.06 -8.04
N ALA A 119 -1.10 -12.13 -8.01
CA ALA A 119 -0.37 -12.67 -6.88
C ALA A 119 -0.64 -11.92 -5.55
N ALA A 120 -0.67 -10.58 -5.60
CA ALA A 120 -1.03 -9.78 -4.43
C ALA A 120 -2.47 -10.04 -3.97
N GLY A 121 -3.39 -10.20 -4.92
CA GLY A 121 -4.78 -10.56 -4.66
C GLY A 121 -4.92 -11.94 -4.01
N GLU A 122 -4.09 -12.91 -4.42
CA GLU A 122 -4.05 -14.24 -3.80
C GLU A 122 -3.58 -14.19 -2.34
N LEU A 123 -2.53 -13.42 -2.04
CA LEU A 123 -2.06 -13.23 -0.67
C LEU A 123 -3.15 -12.64 0.24
N VAL A 124 -3.93 -11.68 -0.26
CA VAL A 124 -5.06 -11.12 0.49
C VAL A 124 -6.14 -12.17 0.73
N LYS A 125 -6.47 -12.99 -0.28
CA LYS A 125 -7.44 -14.08 -0.12
C LYS A 125 -6.98 -15.08 0.94
N GLU A 126 -5.70 -15.43 0.96
CA GLU A 126 -5.13 -16.34 1.97
C GLU A 126 -5.15 -15.74 3.37
N ALA A 127 -4.73 -14.48 3.53
CA ALA A 127 -4.79 -13.79 4.82
C ALA A 127 -6.21 -13.72 5.38
N VAL A 128 -7.21 -13.46 4.52
CA VAL A 128 -8.63 -13.45 4.91
C VAL A 128 -9.10 -14.84 5.33
N ARG A 129 -8.71 -15.89 4.59
CA ARG A 129 -9.04 -17.28 4.96
C ARG A 129 -8.43 -17.64 6.30
N GLU A 130 -7.16 -17.33 6.53
CA GLU A 130 -6.48 -17.64 7.79
C GLU A 130 -7.13 -16.90 8.97
N MET A 131 -7.41 -15.61 8.83
CA MET A 131 -8.11 -14.82 9.85
C MET A 131 -9.49 -15.44 10.16
N TYR A 132 -10.22 -15.89 9.14
CA TYR A 132 -11.51 -16.55 9.32
C TYR A 132 -11.37 -17.85 10.14
N TRP A 133 -10.38 -18.69 9.82
CA TRP A 133 -10.10 -19.90 10.59
C TRP A 133 -9.72 -19.62 12.04
N ARG A 134 -8.79 -18.68 12.27
CA ARG A 134 -8.42 -18.24 13.63
C ARG A 134 -9.64 -17.76 14.43
N LYS A 135 -10.56 -17.04 13.77
CA LYS A 135 -11.81 -16.59 14.40
C LYS A 135 -12.75 -17.74 14.74
N LEU A 136 -12.85 -18.75 13.88
CA LEU A 136 -13.62 -19.96 14.16
C LEU A 136 -13.02 -20.73 15.34
N ASP A 137 -11.70 -20.92 15.36
CA ASP A 137 -11.01 -21.63 16.42
C ASP A 137 -11.16 -20.90 17.77
N ALA A 138 -10.96 -19.58 17.78
CA ALA A 138 -11.18 -18.75 18.97
C ALA A 138 -12.62 -18.86 19.48
N ARG A 139 -13.60 -18.87 18.57
CA ARG A 139 -15.00 -19.05 18.94
C ARG A 139 -15.26 -20.43 19.53
N GLN A 140 -14.73 -21.50 18.95
CA GLN A 140 -14.88 -22.85 19.48
C GLN A 140 -14.22 -22.99 20.86
N ALA A 141 -13.03 -22.41 21.03
CA ALA A 141 -12.34 -22.38 22.32
C ALA A 141 -13.16 -21.65 23.39
N GLU A 142 -13.74 -20.48 23.07
CA GLU A 142 -14.64 -19.76 23.98
C GLU A 142 -15.92 -20.56 24.29
N GLU A 143 -16.53 -21.19 23.29
CA GLU A 143 -17.72 -22.04 23.51
C GLU A 143 -17.41 -23.21 24.45
N LEU A 144 -16.25 -23.86 24.30
CA LEU A 144 -15.80 -24.90 25.22
C LEU A 144 -15.50 -24.36 26.63
N ARG A 145 -14.86 -23.19 26.73
CA ARG A 145 -14.58 -22.52 28.01
C ARG A 145 -15.87 -22.19 28.76
N LEU A 146 -16.87 -21.64 28.06
CA LEU A 146 -18.17 -21.32 28.63
C LEU A 146 -18.95 -22.57 29.06
N LYS A 147 -18.91 -23.64 28.26
CA LYS A 147 -19.52 -24.93 28.64
C LYS A 147 -18.92 -25.49 29.93
N ARG A 148 -17.59 -25.55 30.03
CA ARG A 148 -16.90 -26.00 31.26
C ARG A 148 -17.26 -25.12 32.46
N ALA A 149 -17.28 -23.80 32.28
CA ALA A 149 -17.68 -22.88 33.34
C ALA A 149 -19.14 -23.13 33.79
N GLN A 150 -20.03 -23.40 32.84
CA GLN A 150 -21.42 -23.74 33.14
C GLN A 150 -21.54 -25.06 33.91
N GLU A 151 -20.79 -26.08 33.52
CA GLU A 151 -20.71 -27.38 34.22
C GLU A 151 -20.21 -27.18 35.66
N GLN A 152 -19.12 -26.44 35.86
CA GLN A 152 -18.59 -26.15 37.19
C GLN A 152 -19.58 -25.38 38.08
N MET A 153 -20.30 -24.41 37.52
CA MET A 153 -21.36 -23.69 38.26
C MET A 153 -22.53 -24.61 38.64
N GLN A 154 -22.85 -25.61 37.84
CA GLN A 154 -23.88 -26.60 38.17
C GLN A 154 -23.42 -27.55 39.28
N GLU A 155 -22.15 -27.97 39.25
CA GLU A 155 -21.58 -28.90 40.23
C GLU A 155 -21.34 -28.26 41.61
N GLN A 156 -20.73 -27.06 41.65
CA GLN A 156 -20.28 -26.40 42.88
C GLN A 156 -21.27 -25.35 43.39
N GLY A 157 -22.23 -24.95 42.56
CA GLY A 157 -23.10 -23.81 42.80
C GLY A 157 -22.44 -22.47 42.45
N VAL A 158 -23.27 -21.51 42.03
CA VAL A 158 -22.81 -20.22 41.48
C VAL A 158 -21.95 -19.41 42.45
N SER A 159 -22.26 -19.42 43.75
CA SER A 159 -21.51 -18.64 44.75
C SER A 159 -20.08 -19.16 44.91
N GLN A 160 -19.91 -20.48 45.05
CA GLN A 160 -18.59 -21.09 45.27
C GLN A 160 -17.70 -20.93 44.04
N TYR A 161 -18.27 -21.08 42.84
CA TYR A 161 -17.55 -20.85 41.59
C TYR A 161 -17.04 -19.40 41.47
N LEU A 162 -17.89 -18.40 41.77
CA LEU A 162 -17.51 -16.99 41.68
C LEU A 162 -16.46 -16.61 42.73
N ASP A 163 -16.54 -17.17 43.94
CA ASP A 163 -15.57 -16.91 45.00
C ASP A 163 -14.22 -17.55 44.66
N GLY A 164 -14.21 -18.81 44.20
CA GLY A 164 -12.98 -19.48 43.73
C GLY A 164 -12.31 -18.74 42.56
N ARG A 165 -13.09 -18.21 41.61
CA ARG A 165 -12.55 -17.41 40.50
C ARG A 165 -11.88 -16.12 40.99
N ARG A 166 -12.44 -15.44 41.99
CA ARG A 166 -11.83 -14.23 42.57
C ARG A 166 -10.53 -14.54 43.30
N GLU A 167 -10.47 -15.67 43.98
CA GLU A 167 -9.24 -16.11 44.64
C GLU A 167 -8.16 -16.46 43.61
N GLU A 168 -8.52 -17.12 42.51
CA GLU A 168 -7.59 -17.40 41.40
C GLU A 168 -7.06 -16.12 40.74
N GLU A 169 -7.91 -15.12 40.48
CA GLU A 169 -7.50 -13.81 39.94
C GLU A 169 -6.51 -13.11 40.88
N ARG A 170 -6.75 -13.11 42.20
CA ARG A 170 -5.81 -12.56 43.20
C ARG A 170 -4.47 -13.28 43.19
N LEU A 171 -4.46 -14.60 43.02
CA LEU A 171 -3.23 -15.39 42.92
C LEU A 171 -2.45 -15.04 41.66
N ARG A 172 -3.11 -14.89 40.51
CA ARG A 172 -2.45 -14.44 39.26
C ARG A 172 -1.88 -13.04 39.40
N GLU A 173 -2.64 -12.09 39.93
CA GLU A 173 -2.15 -10.72 40.17
C GLU A 173 -0.91 -10.73 41.06
N HIS A 174 -0.89 -11.59 42.09
CA HIS A 174 0.25 -11.74 42.97
C HIS A 174 1.46 -12.37 42.26
N GLU A 175 1.25 -13.37 41.38
CA GLU A 175 2.31 -13.97 40.57
C GLU A 175 2.87 -12.99 39.54
N GLU A 176 2.00 -12.24 38.84
CA GLU A 176 2.39 -11.19 37.91
C GLU A 176 3.18 -10.08 38.59
N ALA A 177 2.73 -9.63 39.77
CA ALA A 177 3.46 -8.65 40.58
C ALA A 177 4.82 -9.18 41.04
N ARG A 178 4.93 -10.48 41.36
CA ARG A 178 6.19 -11.12 41.73
C ARG A 178 7.14 -11.25 40.53
N LEU A 179 6.62 -11.54 39.34
CA LEU A 179 7.41 -11.58 38.11
C LEU A 179 7.90 -10.17 37.71
N ALA A 180 7.03 -9.16 37.82
CA ALA A 180 7.40 -7.76 37.58
C ALA A 180 8.40 -7.20 38.61
N ALA A 181 8.42 -7.76 39.84
CA ALA A 181 9.36 -7.40 40.88
C ALA A 181 10.70 -8.17 40.81
N GLN A 182 10.87 -9.11 39.87
CA GLN A 182 12.20 -9.66 39.61
C GLN A 182 13.06 -8.59 38.94
N PRO A 183 14.22 -8.23 39.51
CA PRO A 183 15.14 -7.34 38.81
C PRO A 183 15.60 -8.03 37.53
N GLU A 184 15.27 -7.45 36.37
CA GLU A 184 15.95 -7.78 35.12
C GLU A 184 17.44 -7.61 35.38
N ALA A 185 18.17 -8.74 35.39
CA ALA A 185 19.62 -8.72 35.39
C ALA A 185 20.04 -8.09 34.06
N VAL A 186 20.18 -6.77 34.05
CA VAL A 186 20.80 -6.01 32.96
C VAL A 186 22.25 -6.49 32.90
N GLU A 187 22.50 -7.42 31.98
CA GLU A 187 23.84 -7.84 31.60
C GLU A 187 24.52 -6.63 30.96
N ILE A 188 25.22 -5.84 31.79
CA ILE A 188 26.05 -4.73 31.34
C ILE A 188 27.18 -5.34 30.50
N ARG A 189 26.99 -5.38 29.18
CA ARG A 189 28.10 -5.62 28.26
C ARG A 189 28.99 -4.37 28.22
N PRO A 190 30.28 -4.47 28.58
CA PRO A 190 31.19 -3.35 28.45
C PRO A 190 31.41 -3.03 26.96
N SER A 191 31.20 -1.76 26.60
CA SER A 191 31.49 -1.23 25.27
C SER A 191 33.00 -1.11 25.06
N GLY A 192 33.62 -2.20 24.61
CA GLY A 192 34.94 -2.22 24.00
C GLY A 192 34.78 -2.26 22.49
N GLY A 193 35.21 -1.21 21.80
CA GLY A 193 35.24 -1.18 20.34
C GLY A 193 36.29 -2.16 19.79
N GLU A 194 35.85 -3.08 18.95
CA GLU A 194 36.69 -3.79 18.01
C GLU A 194 35.83 -4.13 16.79
N GLU A 195 36.26 -3.66 15.62
CA GLU A 195 35.71 -4.03 14.32
C GLU A 195 35.94 -5.53 14.11
N VAL A 196 34.87 -6.32 14.17
CA VAL A 196 34.88 -7.69 13.66
C VAL A 196 33.60 -7.92 12.86
N ASP A 197 33.84 -8.01 11.55
CA ASP A 197 32.99 -8.61 10.54
C ASP A 197 32.48 -9.98 11.03
N GLY A 198 31.16 -10.21 11.00
CA GLY A 198 30.63 -11.57 11.21
C GLY A 198 29.37 -11.67 12.07
N SER A 199 28.23 -11.71 11.39
CA SER A 199 27.09 -12.60 11.66
C SER A 199 26.60 -12.72 13.11
N LEU A 200 25.56 -11.94 13.44
CA LEU A 200 24.74 -12.17 14.63
C LEU A 200 23.24 -12.01 14.32
N PHE A 201 22.83 -12.51 13.15
CA PHE A 201 21.51 -13.13 13.04
C PHE A 201 21.72 -14.61 13.32
N ARG A 202 21.57 -14.99 14.59
CA ARG A 202 21.34 -16.39 14.94
C ARG A 202 19.90 -16.70 14.50
N ASN A 203 19.71 -16.79 13.19
CA ASN A 203 18.63 -17.59 12.65
C ASN A 203 18.83 -18.97 13.26
N VAL A 204 17.84 -19.42 14.01
CA VAL A 204 17.65 -20.84 14.28
C VAL A 204 17.12 -21.43 12.97
N ASP A 205 17.99 -21.42 11.96
CA ASP A 205 17.89 -22.24 10.77
C ASP A 205 18.41 -23.62 11.18
N ASP A 206 17.59 -24.34 11.95
CA ASP A 206 17.56 -25.80 11.82
C ASP A 206 17.04 -26.07 10.40
N THR A 207 17.95 -25.90 9.44
CA THR A 207 17.81 -26.42 8.09
C THR A 207 17.85 -27.93 8.22
N LEU A 208 16.72 -28.50 8.58
CA LEU A 208 16.43 -29.90 8.32
C LEU A 208 16.85 -30.14 6.87
N SER A 209 17.88 -30.98 6.71
CA SER A 209 18.39 -31.39 5.41
C SER A 209 17.22 -31.69 4.49
N THR A 210 17.32 -31.32 3.20
CA THR A 210 16.27 -31.60 2.22
C THR A 210 15.82 -33.08 2.23
N GLU A 211 16.67 -33.98 2.70
CA GLU A 211 16.36 -35.39 2.94
C GLU A 211 15.43 -35.60 4.15
N ALA A 212 15.65 -34.90 5.25
CA ALA A 212 14.81 -34.94 6.45
C ALA A 212 13.39 -34.41 6.16
N LEU A 213 13.28 -33.33 5.39
CA LEU A 213 11.98 -32.80 4.94
C LEU A 213 11.25 -33.78 4.01
N ARG A 214 11.99 -34.47 3.13
CA ARG A 214 11.39 -35.52 2.28
C ARG A 214 10.90 -36.70 3.11
N THR A 215 11.66 -37.13 4.11
CA THR A 215 11.23 -38.22 5.00
C THR A 215 10.00 -37.84 5.81
N GLU A 216 9.96 -36.63 6.36
CA GLU A 216 8.80 -36.14 7.12
C GLU A 216 7.56 -36.02 6.23
N LEU A 217 7.71 -35.53 5.00
CA LEU A 217 6.61 -35.43 4.04
C LEU A 217 6.09 -36.81 3.62
N THR A 218 6.96 -37.80 3.45
CA THR A 218 6.53 -39.19 3.19
C THR A 218 5.81 -39.80 4.38
N GLU A 219 6.25 -39.52 5.61
CA GLU A 219 5.61 -40.00 6.82
C GLU A 219 4.22 -39.37 7.02
N MET A 220 4.10 -38.06 6.80
CA MET A 220 2.82 -37.35 6.81
C MET A 220 1.85 -37.93 5.77
N LYS A 221 2.32 -38.19 4.54
CA LYS A 221 1.50 -38.81 3.49
C LYS A 221 1.00 -40.20 3.90
N ALA A 222 1.85 -41.01 4.54
CA ALA A 222 1.46 -42.33 5.03
C ALA A 222 0.38 -42.24 6.14
N ARG A 223 0.53 -41.29 7.08
CA ARG A 223 -0.45 -41.06 8.15
C ARG A 223 -1.80 -40.60 7.59
N VAL A 224 -1.80 -39.71 6.58
CA VAL A 224 -3.03 -39.27 5.92
C VAL A 224 -3.71 -40.42 5.19
N ALA A 225 -2.97 -41.24 4.45
CA ALA A 225 -3.53 -42.42 3.77
C ALA A 225 -4.16 -43.42 4.77
N GLN A 226 -3.53 -43.64 5.93
CA GLN A 226 -4.11 -44.48 6.99
C GLN A 226 -5.40 -43.89 7.57
N LEU A 227 -5.45 -42.57 7.76
CA LEU A 227 -6.67 -41.90 8.22
C LEU A 227 -7.78 -41.97 7.17
N GLU A 228 -7.45 -41.85 5.89
CA GLU A 228 -8.39 -42.02 4.79
C GLU A 228 -8.94 -43.45 4.73
N GLU A 229 -8.11 -44.48 4.89
CA GLU A 229 -8.57 -45.87 4.98
C GLU A 229 -9.49 -46.11 6.18
N LEU A 230 -9.17 -45.55 7.35
CA LEU A 230 -10.02 -45.68 8.55
C LEU A 230 -11.36 -44.96 8.39
N LEU A 231 -11.42 -43.89 7.61
CA LEU A 231 -12.66 -43.19 7.28
C LEU A 231 -13.49 -43.94 6.23
N HIS A 232 -12.84 -44.56 5.24
CA HIS A 232 -13.54 -45.31 4.19
C HIS A 232 -13.93 -46.74 4.61
N GLY A 233 -13.21 -47.34 5.56
CA GLY A 233 -13.50 -48.67 6.11
C GLY A 233 -14.59 -48.71 7.20
N LYS A 234 -15.14 -47.56 7.60
CA LYS A 234 -16.24 -47.43 8.58
C LYS A 234 -17.64 -47.33 7.95
N LYS A 235 -17.86 -48.02 6.82
CA LYS A 235 -19.20 -48.23 6.25
C LYS A 235 -19.70 -49.64 6.52
#